data_AF-A0A3B5KYK8-F1
#
_entry.id   AF-A0A3B5KYK8-F1
#
_cell.length_a   1.000
_cell.length_b   1.000
_cell.length_c   1.000
_cell.angle_alpha   90.00
_cell.angle_beta   90.00
_cell.angle_gamma   90.00
#
_symmetry.space_group_name_H-M   'P 1'
#
loop_
_entity.id
_entity.type
_entity.pdbx_description
1 polymer ?
#
loop_
_entity_poly.entity_id
_entity_poly.type
_entity_poly.pdbx_seq_one_letter_code
_entity_poly.pdbx_strand_id
1 'polypeptide(L)'
;MLLLLLSSVLKVASKSGESVDKEIRCSHSIPSYQVILWYKQDKHKALKLLGYLNNVFATLEQDVKGKINFEGDGRQQSNLTVSNLTVDDSAVYFCAASQHSAAEYHEGSTKTL
;
A
#
# COMPACT_ATOMS: atom_id res chain seq x y z
N MET A 1 -10.06 -8.65 10.33
CA MET A 1 -9.06 -7.95 9.49
C MET A 1 -8.34 -6.93 10.36
N LEU A 2 -7.10 -7.21 10.77
CA LEU A 2 -6.28 -6.28 11.55
C LEU A 2 -5.32 -5.55 10.59
N LEU A 3 -5.36 -4.22 10.58
CA LEU A 3 -4.44 -3.39 9.80
C LEU A 3 -3.30 -2.92 10.69
N LEU A 4 -2.06 -3.18 10.28
CA LEU A 4 -0.89 -2.61 10.94
C LEU A 4 -0.32 -1.50 10.05
N LEU A 5 -0.45 -0.26 10.53
CA LEU A 5 0.10 0.92 9.86
C LEU A 5 1.61 0.96 10.06
N LEU A 6 2.35 0.84 8.97
CA LEU A 6 3.79 1.00 8.94
C LEU A 6 4.05 2.36 8.29
N SER A 7 4.35 3.37 9.11
CA SER A 7 4.58 4.72 8.61
C SER A 7 5.96 4.82 7.98
N SER A 8 6.04 4.87 6.64
CA SER A 8 7.24 5.30 5.91
C SER A 8 7.07 6.77 5.51
N VAL A 9 7.82 7.67 6.15
CA VAL A 9 7.75 9.11 5.83
C VAL A 9 8.63 9.40 4.62
N LEU A 10 8.03 9.57 3.43
CA LEU A 10 8.72 10.28 2.33
C LEU A 10 8.34 11.77 2.39
N LYS A 11 9.32 12.63 2.67
CA LYS A 11 9.22 14.07 2.38
C LYS A 11 9.75 14.30 0.97
N VAL A 12 8.85 14.45 0.01
CA VAL A 12 9.23 14.75 -1.37
C VAL A 12 9.56 16.25 -1.48
N ALA A 13 10.82 16.56 -1.82
CA ALA A 13 11.23 17.88 -2.31
C ALA A 13 11.64 17.74 -3.78
N SER A 14 10.83 18.26 -4.71
CA SER A 14 11.23 18.39 -6.12
C SER A 14 11.96 19.72 -6.32
N LYS A 15 12.97 19.72 -7.21
CA LYS A 15 13.51 20.96 -7.78
C LYS A 15 12.68 21.29 -9.03
N SER A 16 12.46 22.59 -9.28
CA SER A 16 11.70 23.05 -10.44
C SER A 16 12.33 22.56 -11.75
N GLY A 17 11.56 21.83 -12.58
CA GLY A 17 11.93 21.48 -13.95
C GLY A 17 12.40 20.04 -14.20
N GLU A 18 12.51 19.20 -13.18
CA GLU A 18 12.96 17.80 -13.32
C GLU A 18 11.84 16.83 -12.93
N SER A 19 11.31 16.12 -13.93
CA SER A 19 10.29 15.08 -13.75
C SER A 19 10.99 13.75 -13.46
N VAL A 20 11.17 13.43 -12.17
CA VAL A 20 11.92 12.26 -11.73
C VAL A 20 10.97 11.27 -11.07
N ASP A 21 11.10 10.00 -11.42
CA ASP A 21 10.38 8.92 -10.74
C ASP A 21 10.94 8.73 -9.32
N LYS A 22 10.04 8.61 -8.33
CA LYS A 22 10.43 8.39 -6.94
C LYS A 22 9.84 7.09 -6.41
N GLU A 23 10.69 6.32 -5.76
CA GLU A 23 10.32 5.05 -5.13
C GLU A 23 10.21 5.21 -3.59
N ILE A 24 9.17 4.61 -3.02
CA ILE A 24 8.92 4.49 -1.58
C ILE A 24 8.85 3.01 -1.24
N ARG A 25 9.61 2.57 -0.25
CA ARG A 25 9.65 1.17 0.17
C ARG A 25 8.85 0.96 1.45
N CYS A 26 8.17 -0.17 1.51
CA CYS A 26 7.46 -0.66 2.69
C CYS A 26 7.77 -2.14 2.87
N SER A 27 8.01 -2.58 4.10
CA SER A 27 8.24 -3.99 4.41
C SER A 27 7.65 -4.38 5.75
N HIS A 28 7.28 -5.65 5.90
CA HIS A 28 6.83 -6.25 7.15
C HIS A 28 7.32 -7.70 7.28
N SER A 29 7.31 -8.21 8.50
CA SER A 29 7.73 -9.57 8.83
C SER A 29 6.61 -10.43 9.43
N ILE A 30 5.35 -9.98 9.30
CA ILE A 30 4.17 -10.66 9.86
C ILE A 30 3.76 -11.84 8.96
N PRO A 31 3.85 -13.10 9.42
CA PRO A 31 3.72 -14.27 8.54
C PRO A 31 2.33 -14.49 7.94
N SER A 32 1.26 -14.11 8.65
CA SER A 32 -0.12 -14.29 8.18
C SER A 32 -0.60 -13.17 7.26
N TYR A 33 0.23 -12.15 7.02
CA TYR A 33 -0.14 -11.00 6.23
C TYR A 33 0.39 -11.18 4.81
N GLN A 34 -0.46 -10.88 3.84
CA GLN A 34 -0.17 -11.10 2.42
C GLN A 34 -0.59 -9.91 1.56
N VAL A 35 -1.11 -8.86 2.19
CA VAL A 35 -1.54 -7.64 1.51
C VAL A 35 -0.78 -6.46 2.07
N ILE A 36 -0.16 -5.67 1.21
CA ILE A 36 0.34 -4.33 1.53
C ILE A 36 -0.53 -3.31 0.81
N LEU A 37 -1.16 -2.42 1.57
CA LEU A 37 -1.97 -1.32 1.08
C LEU A 37 -1.16 -0.03 1.10
N TRP A 38 -1.37 0.84 0.11
CA TRP A 38 -0.73 2.14 0.01
C TRP A 38 -1.75 3.27 0.12
N TYR A 39 -1.41 4.29 0.90
CA TYR A 39 -2.23 5.46 1.12
C TYR A 39 -1.44 6.74 0.87
N LYS A 40 -2.12 7.76 0.36
CA LYS A 40 -1.65 9.15 0.37
C LYS A 40 -2.46 9.92 1.40
N GLN A 41 -1.79 10.64 2.28
CA GLN A 41 -2.44 11.57 3.19
C GLN A 41 -2.60 12.92 2.51
N ASP A 42 -3.82 13.43 2.51
CA ASP A 42 -4.09 14.77 1.99
C ASP A 42 -3.74 15.87 3.02
N LYS A 43 -3.87 17.14 2.59
CA LYS A 43 -3.63 18.31 3.45
C LYS A 43 -4.54 18.39 4.68
N HIS A 44 -5.65 17.66 4.70
CA HIS A 44 -6.60 17.58 5.81
C HIS A 44 -6.38 16.35 6.69
N LYS A 45 -5.26 15.64 6.50
CA LYS A 45 -4.88 14.42 7.21
C LYS A 45 -5.74 13.20 6.89
N ALA A 46 -6.64 13.28 5.91
CA ALA A 46 -7.43 12.14 5.48
C ALA A 46 -6.55 11.19 4.65
N LEU A 47 -6.73 9.88 4.87
CA LEU A 47 -6.03 8.86 4.10
C LEU A 47 -6.86 8.47 2.89
N LYS A 48 -6.27 8.63 1.71
CA LYS A 48 -6.82 8.15 0.44
C LYS A 48 -6.09 6.87 0.04
N LEU A 49 -6.84 5.80 -0.19
CA LEU A 49 -6.29 4.55 -0.73
C LEU A 49 -5.79 4.81 -2.16
N LEU A 50 -4.58 4.33 -2.46
CA LEU A 50 -3.99 4.34 -3.80
C LEU A 50 -4.13 2.97 -4.48
N GLY A 51 -4.24 1.93 -3.65
CA GLY A 51 -4.41 0.54 -4.05
C GLY A 51 -3.62 -0.38 -3.13
N TYR A 52 -3.39 -1.60 -3.58
CA TYR A 52 -2.74 -2.63 -2.78
C TYR A 52 -2.00 -3.67 -3.64
N LEU A 53 -1.08 -4.36 -2.99
CA LEU A 53 -0.38 -5.53 -3.50
C LEU A 53 -0.81 -6.75 -2.68
N ASN A 54 -1.51 -7.71 -3.29
CA ASN A 54 -1.95 -8.97 -2.66
C ASN A 54 -1.08 -10.11 -3.21
N ASN A 55 -0.22 -10.69 -2.37
CA ASN A 55 0.91 -11.51 -2.81
C ASN A 55 1.71 -10.75 -3.86
N VAL A 56 1.75 -11.22 -5.11
CA VAL A 56 2.45 -10.55 -6.22
C VAL A 56 1.50 -9.80 -7.17
N PHE A 57 0.21 -9.71 -6.82
CA PHE A 57 -0.82 -9.10 -7.66
C PHE A 57 -1.11 -7.66 -7.23
N ALA A 58 -0.77 -6.70 -8.08
CA ALA A 58 -1.04 -5.28 -7.84
C ALA A 58 -2.45 -4.91 -8.31
N THR A 59 -3.18 -4.16 -7.47
CA THR A 59 -4.45 -3.52 -7.80
C THR A 59 -4.34 -2.04 -7.50
N LEU A 60 -4.63 -1.20 -8.49
CA LEU A 60 -4.54 0.26 -8.39
C LEU A 60 -5.92 0.90 -8.46
N GLU A 61 -6.14 1.95 -7.67
CA GLU A 61 -7.31 2.80 -7.81
C GLU A 61 -7.30 3.51 -9.17
N GLN A 62 -8.49 3.74 -9.73
CA GLN A 62 -8.62 4.19 -11.13
C GLN A 62 -7.98 5.56 -11.38
N ASP A 63 -8.06 6.45 -10.41
CA ASP A 63 -7.62 7.84 -10.50
C ASP A 63 -6.11 8.03 -10.32
N VAL A 64 -5.37 6.95 -10.04
CA VAL A 64 -3.90 6.96 -9.91
C VAL A 64 -3.21 6.07 -10.95
N LYS A 65 -3.97 5.38 -11.81
CA LYS A 65 -3.41 4.58 -12.91
C LYS A 65 -2.56 5.44 -13.85
N GLY A 66 -1.41 4.90 -14.25
CA GLY A 66 -0.44 5.60 -15.09
C GLY A 66 0.41 6.64 -14.36
N LYS A 67 0.05 6.99 -13.11
CA LYS A 67 0.84 7.89 -12.26
C LYS A 67 1.67 7.11 -11.24
N ILE A 68 1.17 6.00 -10.75
CA ILE A 68 1.86 5.18 -9.76
C ILE A 68 1.95 3.71 -10.20
N ASN A 69 2.92 3.00 -9.63
CA ASN A 69 3.10 1.57 -9.80
C ASN A 69 3.43 0.90 -8.45
N PHE A 70 3.03 -0.36 -8.29
CA PHE A 70 3.41 -1.19 -7.15
C PHE A 70 4.21 -2.40 -7.60
N GLU A 71 5.33 -2.65 -6.95
CA GLU A 71 6.15 -3.85 -7.16
C GLU A 71 6.44 -4.55 -5.84
N GLY A 72 6.80 -5.84 -5.89
CA GLY A 72 7.23 -6.62 -4.72
C GLY A 72 6.36 -7.84 -4.43
N ASP A 73 6.29 -8.19 -3.15
CA ASP A 73 5.49 -9.28 -2.59
C ASP A 73 4.82 -8.81 -1.31
N GLY A 74 3.50 -8.70 -1.32
CA GLY A 74 2.66 -8.27 -0.20
C GLY A 74 2.77 -9.11 1.07
N ARG A 75 3.54 -10.21 1.06
CA ARG A 75 3.92 -10.98 2.26
C ARG A 75 5.18 -10.47 2.96
N GLN A 76 5.95 -9.61 2.29
CA GLN A 76 7.30 -9.21 2.72
C GLN A 76 7.56 -7.71 2.50
N GLN A 77 7.38 -7.23 1.27
CA GLN A 77 7.70 -5.86 0.90
C GLN A 77 6.93 -5.38 -0.33
N SER A 78 6.67 -4.09 -0.41
CA SER A 78 6.17 -3.43 -1.59
C SER A 78 6.93 -2.13 -1.83
N ASN A 79 7.18 -1.84 -3.10
CA ASN A 79 7.69 -0.56 -3.56
C ASN A 79 6.56 0.19 -4.27
N LEU A 80 6.34 1.44 -3.89
CA LEU A 80 5.49 2.39 -4.57
C LEU A 80 6.36 3.33 -5.40
N THR A 81 6.18 3.32 -6.71
CA THR A 81 6.81 4.28 -7.62
C THR A 81 5.79 5.34 -8.00
N VAL A 82 6.16 6.61 -7.87
CA VAL A 82 5.39 7.76 -8.35
C VAL A 82 6.12 8.33 -9.56
N SER A 83 5.51 8.20 -10.73
CA SER A 83 6.11 8.65 -11.98
C SER A 83 5.87 10.13 -12.23
N ASN A 84 6.80 10.77 -12.92
CA ASN A 84 6.72 12.17 -13.31
C ASN A 84 6.34 13.13 -12.17
N LEU A 85 7.06 13.04 -11.05
CA LEU A 85 6.72 13.69 -9.80
C LEU A 85 6.58 15.22 -9.94
N THR A 86 5.43 15.76 -9.52
CA THR A 86 5.16 17.20 -9.47
C THR A 86 5.04 17.70 -8.02
N VAL A 87 4.88 19.01 -7.85
CA VAL A 87 4.65 19.61 -6.52
C VAL A 87 3.36 19.08 -5.87
N ASP A 88 2.33 18.79 -6.66
CA ASP A 88 1.04 18.26 -6.19
C ASP A 88 1.13 16.79 -5.73
N ASP A 89 2.19 16.09 -6.13
CA ASP A 89 2.49 14.74 -5.67
C ASP A 89 3.18 14.73 -4.30
N SER A 90 3.66 15.88 -3.83
CA SER A 90 4.25 16.00 -2.50
C SER A 90 3.19 15.78 -1.43
N ALA A 91 3.33 14.71 -0.66
CA ALA A 91 2.43 14.32 0.40
C ALA A 91 3.13 13.33 1.33
N VAL A 92 2.49 13.01 2.46
CA VAL A 92 2.89 11.88 3.28
C VAL A 92 2.23 10.62 2.72
N TYR A 93 3.04 9.61 2.43
CA TYR A 93 2.57 8.30 2.01
C TYR A 93 2.62 7.35 3.21
N PHE A 94 1.66 6.44 3.28
CA PHE A 94 1.61 5.42 4.31
C PHE A 94 1.43 4.07 3.65
N CYS A 95 1.98 3.02 4.28
CA CYS A 95 1.62 1.66 3.94
C CYS A 95 1.01 0.95 5.15
N ALA A 96 0.17 -0.04 4.86
CA ALA A 96 -0.41 -0.91 5.88
C ALA A 96 -0.27 -2.37 5.44
N ALA A 97 0.08 -3.25 6.36
CA ALA A 97 0.06 -4.68 6.09
C ALA A 97 -1.26 -5.28 6.63
N SER A 98 -1.84 -6.24 5.90
CA SER A 98 -3.08 -6.93 6.25
C SER A 98 -3.03 -8.42 5.91
N GLN A 99 -3.73 -9.21 6.72
CA GLN A 99 -4.16 -10.55 6.33
C GLN A 99 -5.27 -10.45 5.26
N HIS A 100 -5.23 -11.33 4.26
CA HIS A 100 -6.35 -11.48 3.32
C HIS A 100 -7.45 -12.25 4.03
N SER A 101 -8.66 -11.72 4.06
CA SER A 101 -9.83 -12.48 4.48
C SER A 101 -10.11 -13.56 3.44
N ALA A 102 -9.65 -14.79 3.67
CA ALA A 102 -10.49 -15.92 3.28
C ALA A 102 -11.77 -15.79 4.12
N ALA A 103 -12.95 -15.92 3.51
CA ALA A 103 -14.14 -16.19 4.31
C ALA A 103 -13.79 -17.41 5.17
N GLU A 104 -13.70 -17.24 6.49
CA GLU A 104 -13.51 -18.36 7.38
C GLU A 104 -14.74 -19.26 7.19
N TYR A 105 -14.58 -20.37 6.49
CA TYR A 105 -15.47 -21.49 6.72
C TYR A 105 -15.23 -21.89 8.17
N HIS A 106 -16.09 -21.40 9.06
CA HIS A 106 -16.34 -22.10 10.30
C HIS A 106 -16.85 -23.48 9.90
N GLU A 107 -15.94 -24.44 9.79
CA GLU A 107 -16.29 -25.84 9.89
C GLU A 107 -16.84 -26.01 11.30
N GLY A 108 -18.16 -25.86 11.41
CA GLY A 108 -18.90 -26.14 12.61
C GLY A 108 -18.54 -27.56 13.01
N SER A 109 -17.75 -27.68 14.08
CA SER A 109 -17.49 -28.95 14.71
C SER A 109 -18.83 -29.48 15.24
N THR A 110 -19.54 -30.28 14.45
CA THR A 110 -20.62 -31.11 14.94
C THR A 110 -20.02 -32.11 15.92
N LYS A 111 -20.16 -31.83 17.21
CA LYS A 111 -20.05 -32.85 18.24
C LYS A 111 -21.40 -33.55 18.32
N THR A 112 -21.48 -34.75 17.78
CA THR A 112 -22.58 -35.68 18.03
C THR A 112 -22.40 -36.28 19.43
N LEU A 113 -23.46 -36.22 20.24
CA LEU A 113 -23.63 -36.91 21.52
C LEU A 113 -23.80 -38.42 21.30
#